data_AF-C6KI64-F1
#
_entry.id   AF-C6KI64-F1
#
_cell.length_a   1.000
_cell.length_b   1.000
_cell.length_c   1.000
_cell.angle_alpha   90.00
_cell.angle_beta   90.00
_cell.angle_gamma   90.00
#
_symmetry.space_group_name_H-M   'P 1'
#
loop_
_entity.id
_entity.type
_entity.pdbx_description
1 polymer ?
#
loop_
_entity_poly.entity_id
_entity_poly.type
_entity_poly.pdbx_seq_one_letter_code
_entity_poly.pdbx_strand_id
1 'polypeptide(L)'
;PVYAPVYFPAELHRKAALEEDLKYFYGKNWREEIPCPEATQKYVERLHYVGRNHPELLVAHAYTRYLGDLSGGQVLKKIAQKALQLPSTGEGLAFFTFDGVSNATKFKQLYRSRMNALEMD
;
A
#
# COMPACT_ATOMS: atom_id res chain seq x y z
N PRO A 1 -17.58 8.74 7.08
CA PRO A 1 -18.15 7.80 8.07
C PRO A 1 -17.87 6.34 7.73
N VAL A 2 -18.30 5.86 6.56
CA VAL A 2 -18.25 4.44 6.13
C VAL A 2 -16.86 3.82 5.97
N TYR A 3 -15.79 4.62 5.84
CA TYR A 3 -14.40 4.13 5.74
C TYR A 3 -13.56 4.41 7.01
N ALA A 4 -14.04 5.30 7.89
CA ALA A 4 -13.25 5.83 8.99
C ALA A 4 -12.69 4.74 9.94
N PRO A 5 -13.41 3.65 10.26
CA PRO A 5 -12.89 2.60 11.14
C PRO A 5 -11.64 1.88 10.63
N VAL A 6 -11.38 1.91 9.31
CA VAL A 6 -10.21 1.30 8.67
C VAL A 6 -9.15 2.33 8.21
N TYR A 7 -9.28 3.58 8.66
CA TYR A 7 -8.34 4.66 8.30
C TYR A 7 -7.10 4.64 9.18
N PHE A 8 -6.03 3.99 8.70
CA PHE A 8 -4.74 3.84 9.39
C PHE A 8 -3.58 4.46 8.58
N PRO A 9 -3.50 5.80 8.47
CA PRO A 9 -2.54 6.45 7.59
C PRO A 9 -1.09 6.27 8.05
N ALA A 10 -0.82 6.35 9.36
CA ALA A 10 0.54 6.23 9.90
C ALA A 10 1.09 4.81 9.70
N GLU A 11 0.22 3.81 9.75
CA GLU A 11 0.60 2.41 9.67
C GLU A 11 0.62 1.90 8.23
N LEU A 12 -0.31 2.33 7.37
CA LEU A 12 -0.55 1.70 6.07
C LEU A 12 -0.28 2.56 4.84
N HIS A 13 -0.30 3.89 4.92
CA HIS A 13 -0.10 4.70 3.71
C HIS A 13 1.27 4.45 3.10
N ARG A 14 1.30 4.19 1.79
CA ARG A 14 2.52 3.79 1.06
C ARG A 14 3.09 4.90 0.17
N LYS A 15 2.41 6.04 0.03
CA LYS A 15 2.82 7.11 -0.89
C LYS A 15 4.25 7.60 -0.60
N ALA A 16 4.55 7.98 0.64
CA ALA A 16 5.88 8.49 0.99
C ALA A 16 6.99 7.45 0.72
N ALA A 17 6.76 6.20 1.14
CA ALA A 17 7.66 5.09 0.88
C ALA A 17 7.87 4.83 -0.62
N LEU A 18 6.81 4.88 -1.43
CA LEU A 18 6.93 4.78 -2.90
C LEU A 18 7.71 5.94 -3.50
N GLU A 19 7.54 7.17 -3.00
CA GLU A 19 8.33 8.31 -3.47
C GLU A 19 9.82 8.17 -3.12
N GLU A 20 10.17 7.53 -2.01
CA GLU A 20 11.55 7.19 -1.65
C GLU A 20 12.13 6.12 -2.59
N ASP A 21 11.39 5.03 -2.82
CA ASP A 21 11.80 3.98 -3.74
C ASP A 21 11.95 4.51 -5.17
N LEU A 22 11.04 5.37 -5.63
CA LEU A 22 11.14 6.00 -6.95
C LEU A 22 12.39 6.88 -7.07
N LYS A 23 12.72 7.65 -6.03
CA LYS A 23 13.99 8.42 -5.99
C LYS A 23 15.21 7.51 -6.03
N TYR A 24 15.15 6.35 -5.37
CA TYR A 24 16.24 5.38 -5.36
C TYR A 24 16.46 4.77 -6.75
N PHE A 25 15.39 4.36 -7.44
CA PHE A 25 15.49 3.66 -8.73
C PHE A 25 15.63 4.59 -9.94
N TYR A 26 15.00 5.76 -9.93
CA TYR A 26 14.95 6.70 -11.06
C TYR A 26 15.68 8.02 -10.79
N GLY A 27 16.28 8.19 -9.61
CA GLY A 27 17.00 9.41 -9.26
C GLY A 27 16.09 10.61 -8.95
N LYS A 28 16.67 11.82 -8.93
CA LYS A 28 15.98 13.03 -8.45
C LYS A 28 14.82 13.48 -9.36
N ASN A 29 14.88 13.18 -10.65
CA ASN A 29 13.91 13.57 -11.67
C ASN A 29 12.88 12.45 -11.95
N TRP A 30 12.68 11.53 -10.99
CA TRP A 30 11.80 10.38 -11.18
C TRP A 30 10.37 10.78 -11.60
N ARG A 31 9.88 11.95 -11.18
CA ARG A 31 8.50 12.38 -11.49
C ARG A 31 8.29 12.61 -12.98
N GLU A 32 9.32 13.09 -13.66
CA GLU A 32 9.31 13.36 -15.09
C GLU A 32 9.61 12.11 -15.92
N GLU A 33 10.26 11.10 -15.33
CA GLU A 33 10.75 9.92 -16.03
C GLU A 33 9.84 8.69 -15.91
N ILE A 34 9.01 8.60 -14.87
CA ILE A 34 8.21 7.39 -14.63
C ILE A 34 7.05 7.28 -15.64
N PRO A 35 6.95 6.17 -16.40
CA PRO A 35 5.80 5.97 -17.25
C PRO A 35 4.58 5.61 -16.40
N CYS A 36 3.39 6.02 -16.85
CA CYS A 36 2.12 5.58 -16.30
C CYS A 36 1.41 4.66 -17.31
N PRO A 37 1.55 3.33 -17.20
CA PRO A 37 0.92 2.39 -18.13
C PRO A 37 -0.60 2.52 -18.13
N GLU A 38 -1.25 2.20 -19.25
CA GLU A 38 -2.71 2.27 -19.40
C GLU A 38 -3.46 1.47 -18.33
N ALA A 39 -2.97 0.27 -17.98
CA ALA A 39 -3.56 -0.54 -16.92
C ALA A 39 -3.51 0.16 -15.54
N THR A 40 -2.44 0.90 -15.25
CA THR A 40 -2.31 1.69 -14.03
C THR A 40 -3.28 2.86 -14.04
N GLN A 41 -3.44 3.54 -15.17
CA GLN A 41 -4.42 4.62 -15.33
C GLN A 41 -5.84 4.14 -15.08
N LYS A 42 -6.24 3.02 -15.70
CA LYS A 42 -7.57 2.39 -15.48
C LYS A 42 -7.80 2.04 -14.00
N TYR A 43 -6.78 1.56 -13.31
CA TYR A 43 -6.91 1.27 -11.89
C TYR A 43 -7.10 2.56 -11.07
N VAL A 44 -6.32 3.60 -11.34
CA VAL A 44 -6.45 4.92 -10.70
C VAL A 44 -7.83 5.53 -10.96
N GLU A 45 -8.35 5.44 -12.19
CA GLU A 45 -9.70 5.89 -12.55
C GLU A 45 -10.77 5.17 -11.73
N ARG A 46 -10.67 3.84 -11.58
CA ARG A 46 -11.60 3.06 -10.75
C ARG A 46 -11.54 3.51 -9.29
N LEU A 47 -10.35 3.75 -8.74
CA LEU A 47 -10.19 4.24 -7.37
C LEU A 47 -10.83 5.62 -7.19
N HIS A 48 -10.64 6.54 -8.13
CA HIS A 48 -11.28 7.85 -8.11
C HIS A 48 -12.80 7.78 -8.30
N TYR A 49 -13.30 6.86 -9.13
CA TYR A 49 -14.73 6.64 -9.29
C TYR A 49 -15.36 6.12 -8.00
N VAL A 50 -14.77 5.08 -7.40
CA VAL A 50 -15.24 4.50 -6.12
C VAL A 50 -15.18 5.54 -5.01
N GLY A 51 -14.05 6.21 -4.81
CA GLY A 51 -13.90 7.19 -3.74
C GLY A 51 -14.87 8.37 -3.82
N ARG A 52 -15.36 8.72 -5.01
CA ARG A 52 -16.34 9.81 -5.21
C ARG A 52 -17.79 9.35 -5.18
N ASN A 53 -18.10 8.18 -5.77
CA ASN A 53 -19.48 7.78 -6.03
C ASN A 53 -19.96 6.63 -5.14
N HIS A 54 -19.03 5.80 -4.64
CA HIS A 54 -19.32 4.59 -3.87
C HIS A 54 -18.28 4.41 -2.72
N PRO A 55 -18.11 5.40 -1.82
CA PRO A 55 -17.04 5.40 -0.83
C PRO A 55 -17.08 4.21 0.15
N GLU A 56 -18.24 3.58 0.34
CA GLU A 56 -18.42 2.33 1.08
C GLU A 56 -17.64 1.16 0.45
N LEU A 57 -17.44 1.15 -0.87
CA LEU A 57 -16.66 0.12 -1.55
C LEU A 57 -15.14 0.37 -1.48
N LEU A 58 -14.70 1.50 -0.95
CA LEU A 58 -13.27 1.82 -0.84
C LEU A 58 -12.53 0.82 0.06
N VAL A 59 -13.21 0.25 1.06
CA VAL A 59 -12.64 -0.78 1.93
C VAL A 59 -12.19 -2.01 1.16
N ALA A 60 -12.86 -2.38 0.07
CA ALA A 60 -12.47 -3.51 -0.77
C ALA A 60 -11.08 -3.28 -1.40
N HIS A 61 -10.84 -2.08 -1.93
CA HIS A 61 -9.55 -1.71 -2.51
C HIS A 61 -8.43 -1.64 -1.46
N ALA A 62 -8.73 -1.03 -0.30
CA ALA A 62 -7.79 -0.95 0.80
C ALA A 62 -7.42 -2.35 1.35
N TYR A 63 -8.41 -3.23 1.52
CA TYR A 63 -8.22 -4.62 1.92
C TYR A 63 -7.30 -5.36 0.94
N THR A 64 -7.60 -5.31 -0.35
CA THR A 64 -6.84 -6.01 -1.38
C THR A 64 -5.37 -5.61 -1.38
N ARG A 65 -5.07 -4.32 -1.21
CA ARG A 65 -3.69 -3.81 -1.20
C ARG A 65 -3.00 -4.06 0.14
N TYR A 66 -3.47 -3.44 1.22
CA TYR A 66 -2.72 -3.36 2.47
C TYR A 66 -2.54 -4.72 3.15
N LEU A 67 -3.56 -5.58 3.15
CA LEU A 67 -3.43 -6.91 3.77
C LEU A 67 -2.60 -7.86 2.90
N GLY A 68 -2.56 -7.64 1.58
CA GLY A 68 -1.62 -8.29 0.68
C GLY A 68 -0.17 -7.89 1.00
N ASP A 69 0.08 -6.60 1.16
CA ASP A 69 1.42 -6.05 1.45
C ASP A 69 1.96 -6.53 2.82
N LEU A 70 1.09 -6.62 3.84
CA LEU A 70 1.38 -7.20 5.15
C LEU A 70 1.38 -8.75 5.19
N SER A 71 1.16 -9.40 4.05
CA SER A 71 1.18 -10.86 3.91
C SER A 71 2.24 -11.29 2.89
N GLY A 72 1.85 -11.45 1.62
CA GLY A 72 2.76 -11.87 0.55
C GLY A 72 3.85 -10.83 0.26
N GLY A 73 3.57 -9.54 0.48
CA GLY A 73 4.55 -8.46 0.31
C GLY A 73 5.83 -8.67 1.12
N GLN A 74 5.74 -9.27 2.32
CA GLN A 74 6.92 -9.54 3.15
C GLN A 74 7.80 -10.65 2.57
N VAL A 75 7.22 -11.60 1.84
CA VAL A 75 7.98 -12.61 1.09
C VAL A 75 8.61 -11.96 -0.14
N LEU A 76 7.84 -11.14 -0.86
CA LEU A 76 8.33 -10.40 -2.03
C LEU A 76 9.48 -9.45 -1.68
N LYS A 77 9.48 -8.81 -0.51
CA LYS A 77 10.60 -7.99 -0.02
C LYS A 77 11.92 -8.77 -0.03
N LYS A 78 11.92 -9.99 0.53
CA LYS A 78 13.12 -10.84 0.60
C LYS A 78 13.58 -11.30 -0.78
N ILE A 79 12.62 -11.63 -1.65
CA ILE A 79 12.90 -12.03 -3.02
C ILE A 79 13.52 -10.86 -3.80
N ALA A 80 12.90 -9.68 -3.74
CA ALA A 80 13.39 -8.46 -4.39
C ALA A 80 14.79 -8.08 -3.89
N GLN A 81 15.01 -8.10 -2.57
CA GLN A 81 16.31 -7.81 -1.97
C GLN A 81 17.42 -8.69 -2.56
N LYS A 82 17.17 -10.01 -2.62
CA LYS A 82 18.15 -10.96 -3.15
C LYS A 82 18.32 -10.83 -4.66
N ALA A 83 17.22 -10.78 -5.42
CA ALA A 83 17.25 -10.80 -6.87
C ALA A 83 17.87 -9.51 -7.47
N LEU A 84 17.60 -8.37 -6.85
CA LEU A 84 18.10 -7.06 -7.26
C LEU A 84 19.37 -6.63 -6.52
N GLN A 85 19.92 -7.49 -5.64
CA GLN A 85 21.12 -7.22 -4.84
C GLN A 85 21.02 -5.91 -4.04
N LEU A 86 19.83 -5.63 -3.47
CA LEU A 86 19.57 -4.41 -2.71
C LEU A 86 20.21 -4.50 -1.32
N PRO A 87 20.64 -3.35 -0.76
CA PRO A 87 21.35 -3.33 0.51
C PRO A 87 20.48 -3.81 1.69
N SER A 88 21.13 -4.27 2.76
CA SER A 88 20.46 -4.70 3.99
C SER A 88 19.88 -3.54 4.80
N THR A 89 20.32 -2.31 4.53
CA THR A 89 19.84 -1.06 5.12
C THR A 89 18.43 -0.67 4.67
N GLY A 90 17.91 -1.26 3.59
CA GLY A 90 16.50 -1.19 3.20
C GLY A 90 16.17 -0.21 2.05
N GLU A 91 17.15 0.51 1.52
CA GLU A 91 16.97 1.38 0.36
C GLU A 91 16.46 0.59 -0.86
N GLY A 92 15.51 1.18 -1.59
CA GLY A 92 14.80 0.52 -2.71
C GLY A 92 13.74 -0.50 -2.28
N LEU A 93 13.47 -0.63 -0.98
CA LEU A 93 12.45 -1.52 -0.42
C LEU A 93 11.56 -0.82 0.63
N ALA A 94 11.48 0.52 0.61
CA ALA A 94 10.70 1.30 1.55
C ALA A 94 9.22 0.91 1.51
N PHE A 95 8.67 0.66 0.31
CA PHE A 95 7.28 0.22 0.12
C PHE A 95 6.91 -1.00 0.98
N PHE A 96 7.85 -1.94 1.13
CA PHE A 96 7.63 -3.18 1.88
C PHE A 96 7.89 -3.05 3.39
N THR A 97 8.28 -1.86 3.86
CA THR A 97 8.64 -1.60 5.26
C THR A 97 7.53 -0.79 5.94
N PHE A 98 7.05 -1.29 7.08
CA PHE A 98 5.88 -0.77 7.79
C PHE A 98 6.24 -0.37 9.22
N ASP A 99 6.88 0.79 9.39
CA ASP A 99 7.39 1.22 10.71
C ASP A 99 6.27 1.47 11.74
N GLY A 100 5.08 1.86 11.29
CA GLY A 100 3.88 1.97 12.13
C GLY A 100 3.27 0.61 12.54
N VAL A 101 3.77 -0.51 12.02
CA VAL A 101 3.22 -1.86 12.28
C VAL A 101 4.27 -2.73 12.95
N SER A 102 4.24 -2.80 14.28
CA SER A 102 5.16 -3.64 15.06
C SER A 102 4.95 -5.15 14.88
N ASN A 103 3.72 -5.58 14.60
CA ASN A 103 3.39 -6.98 14.34
C ASN A 103 2.31 -7.11 13.27
N ALA A 104 2.71 -7.56 12.07
CA ALA A 104 1.80 -7.68 10.93
C ALA A 104 0.62 -8.64 11.18
N THR A 105 0.81 -9.73 11.92
CA THR A 105 -0.27 -10.68 12.22
C THR A 105 -1.34 -10.05 13.11
N LYS A 106 -0.92 -9.42 14.22
CA LYS A 106 -1.83 -8.71 15.13
C LYS A 106 -2.52 -7.54 14.42
N PHE A 107 -1.79 -6.79 13.60
CA PHE A 107 -2.36 -5.67 12.87
C PHE A 107 -3.41 -6.12 11.84
N LYS A 108 -3.17 -7.21 11.12
CA LYS A 108 -4.19 -7.79 10.22
C LYS A 108 -5.43 -8.28 10.95
N GLN A 109 -5.28 -8.83 12.16
CA GLN A 109 -6.43 -9.20 13.01
C GLN A 109 -7.22 -7.96 13.44
N LEU A 110 -6.54 -6.92 13.90
CA LEU A 110 -7.15 -5.62 14.22
C LEU A 110 -7.90 -5.05 13.02
N TYR A 111 -7.25 -5.00 11.85
CA TYR A 111 -7.85 -4.46 10.62
C TYR A 111 -9.12 -5.22 10.24
N ARG A 112 -9.12 -6.56 10.29
CA ARG A 112 -10.32 -7.36 10.03
C ARG A 112 -11.43 -7.09 11.05
N SER A 113 -11.09 -6.96 12.33
CA SER A 113 -12.06 -6.62 13.37
C SER A 113 -12.69 -5.23 13.13
N ARG A 114 -11.90 -4.25 12.68
CA ARG A 114 -12.39 -2.91 12.33
C ARG A 114 -13.27 -2.91 11.09
N MET A 115 -12.93 -3.71 10.09
CA MET A 115 -13.73 -3.91 8.89
C MET A 115 -15.09 -4.55 9.21
N ASN A 116 -15.13 -5.53 10.11
CA ASN A 116 -16.39 -6.14 10.55
C ASN A 116 -17.29 -5.20 11.37
N ALA A 117 -16.77 -4.06 11.82
CA ALA A 117 -17.55 -3.03 12.52
C ALA A 117 -18.09 -1.95 11.58
N LEU A 118 -17.85 -2.06 10.27
CA LEU A 118 -18.51 -1.21 9.28
C LEU A 118 -19.98 -1.61 9.20
N GLU A 119 -20.87 -0.62 9.22
CA GLU A 119 -22.29 -0.84 8.94
C GLU A 119 -22.42 -1.35 7.49
N MET A 120 -23.03 -2.53 7.36
CA MET A 120 -23.35 -3.16 6.08
C MET A 120 -24.83 -3.51 6.09
N ASP A 121 -25.54 -3.10 5.04
CA ASP A 121 -26.95 -3.45 4.80
C ASP A 121 -27.09 -4.86 4.20
#